data_AF-A0A0J8RX05-F1
#
_entry.id   AF-A0A0J8RX05-F1
#
_cell.length_a   1.000
_cell.length_b   1.000
_cell.length_c   1.000
_cell.angle_alpha   90.00
_cell.angle_beta   90.00
_cell.angle_gamma   90.00
#
_symmetry.space_group_name_H-M   'P 1'
#
loop_
_entity.id
_entity.type
_entity.pdbx_description
1 polymer ?
#
loop_
_entity_poly.entity_id
_entity_poly.type
_entity_poly.pdbx_seq_one_letter_code
_entity_poly.pdbx_strand_id
1 'polypeptide(L)' 'MSSASTSGADAKGGASARSREHNQGNQERKYTPEQKAAVLRVRKCSATAFYEILAIERTATDSEIKKAYRKLSLLTHPG' A
#
# COMPACT_ATOMS: atom_id res chain seq x y z
N MET A 1 -39.24 22.51 -25.38
CA MET A 1 -37.85 22.77 -25.00
C MET A 1 -37.75 22.64 -23.49
N SER A 2 -37.31 21.47 -23.03
CA SER A 2 -37.34 21.05 -21.63
C SER A 2 -36.12 21.60 -20.89
N SER A 3 -36.35 22.40 -19.86
CA SER A 3 -35.30 22.92 -18.98
C SER A 3 -34.88 21.84 -17.97
N ALA A 4 -33.65 21.38 -18.06
CA ALA A 4 -33.06 20.47 -17.08
C ALA A 4 -32.69 21.26 -15.81
N SER A 5 -33.34 20.94 -14.69
CA SER A 5 -32.87 21.34 -13.34
C SER A 5 -31.95 20.25 -12.81
N THR A 6 -30.69 20.57 -12.57
CA THR A 6 -29.77 19.69 -11.84
C THR A 6 -30.08 19.83 -10.35
N SER A 7 -30.77 18.87 -9.77
CA SER A 7 -30.90 18.78 -8.31
C SER A 7 -29.58 18.27 -7.75
N GLY A 8 -28.69 19.19 -7.37
CA GLY A 8 -27.52 18.89 -6.56
C GLY A 8 -27.99 18.65 -5.14
N ALA A 9 -28.07 17.38 -4.75
CA ALA A 9 -28.44 16.98 -3.40
C ALA A 9 -27.46 17.56 -2.37
N ASP A 10 -28.02 18.27 -1.41
CA ASP A 10 -27.37 18.82 -0.22
C ASP A 10 -26.54 17.76 0.51
N ALA A 11 -25.22 17.87 0.45
CA ALA A 11 -24.32 17.10 1.31
C ALA A 11 -24.25 17.73 2.72
N LYS A 12 -25.39 17.79 3.42
CA LYS A 12 -25.42 18.05 4.87
C LYS A 12 -25.44 16.73 5.62
N GLY A 13 -24.28 16.07 5.63
CA GLY A 13 -24.03 14.86 6.40
C GLY A 13 -22.65 14.96 7.03
N GLY A 14 -22.59 15.50 8.25
CA GLY A 14 -21.38 15.57 9.04
C GLY A 14 -20.84 14.18 9.37
N ALA A 15 -19.99 13.65 8.52
CA ALA A 15 -19.01 12.66 8.90
C ALA A 15 -17.72 13.43 9.15
N SER A 16 -17.44 13.69 10.42
CA SER A 16 -16.12 14.05 10.91
C SER A 16 -15.09 13.27 10.09
N ALA A 17 -14.35 13.98 9.23
CA ALA A 17 -13.11 13.48 8.69
C ALA A 17 -12.23 13.26 9.91
N ARG A 18 -12.34 12.07 10.51
CA ARG A 18 -11.47 11.61 11.57
C ARG A 18 -10.13 11.55 10.90
N SER A 19 -9.40 12.66 10.97
CA SER A 19 -7.96 12.70 10.76
C SER A 19 -7.47 11.51 11.57
N ARG A 20 -7.10 10.45 10.85
CA ARG A 20 -6.60 9.25 11.49
C ARG A 20 -5.27 9.73 12.02
N GLU A 21 -5.28 10.13 13.28
CA GLU A 21 -4.13 10.64 14.00
C GLU A 21 -3.09 9.55 13.86
N HIS A 22 -2.17 9.75 12.91
CA HIS A 22 -1.00 8.92 12.75
C HIS A 22 -0.19 9.25 13.99
N ASN A 23 -0.47 8.48 15.06
CA ASN A 23 0.38 8.40 16.22
C ASN A 23 1.68 7.79 15.71
N GLN A 24 2.50 8.63 15.07
CA GLN A 24 3.92 8.44 14.79
C GLN A 24 4.66 8.55 16.13
N GLY A 25 4.11 7.91 17.16
CA GLY A 25 4.78 7.71 18.42
C GLY A 25 6.09 7.04 18.10
N ASN A 26 7.13 7.47 18.79
CA ASN A 26 8.45 6.86 18.83
C ASN A 26 8.33 5.38 19.25
N GLN A 27 7.83 4.54 18.35
CA GLN A 27 7.90 3.11 18.45
C GLN A 27 9.39 2.83 18.28
N GLU A 28 10.07 2.45 19.36
CA GLU A 28 11.37 1.80 19.24
C GLU A 28 11.27 0.85 18.04
N ARG A 29 12.04 1.10 16.98
CA ARG A 29 11.88 0.47 15.66
C ARG A 29 12.20 -1.02 15.74
N LYS A 30 11.31 -1.78 16.38
CA LYS A 30 11.36 -3.22 16.55
C LYS A 30 10.83 -3.79 15.26
N TYR A 31 11.75 -4.32 14.46
CA TYR A 31 11.42 -5.08 13.27
C TYR A 31 11.41 -6.57 13.60
N THR A 32 10.59 -7.34 12.91
CA THR A 32 10.65 -8.79 13.00
C THR A 32 11.81 -9.35 12.16
N PRO A 33 12.35 -10.54 12.48
CA PRO A 33 13.36 -11.20 11.66
C PRO A 33 12.94 -11.34 10.19
N GLU A 34 11.65 -11.56 9.94
CA GLU A 34 11.06 -11.70 8.60
C GLU A 34 11.11 -10.37 7.84
N GLN A 35 10.82 -9.25 8.50
CA GLN A 35 10.94 -7.91 7.90
C GLN A 35 12.40 -7.63 7.51
N LYS A 36 13.35 -7.93 8.40
CA LYS A 36 14.78 -7.77 8.10
C LYS A 36 15.22 -8.64 6.93
N ALA A 37 14.81 -9.91 6.91
CA ALA A 37 15.14 -10.83 5.83
C ALA A 37 14.57 -10.35 4.48
N ALA A 38 13.32 -9.86 4.46
CA ALA A 38 12.70 -9.32 3.26
C ALA A 38 13.43 -8.08 2.73
N VAL A 39 13.79 -7.14 3.60
CA VAL A 39 14.56 -5.93 3.21
C VAL A 39 15.94 -6.30 2.68
N LEU A 40 16.65 -7.21 3.36
CA LEU A 40 17.97 -7.66 2.91
C LEU A 40 17.91 -8.39 1.56
N ARG A 41 16.86 -9.19 1.31
CA ARG A 41 16.65 -9.85 0.01
C ARG A 41 16.44 -8.81 -1.08
N VAL A 42 15.52 -7.87 -0.89
CA VAL A 42 15.21 -6.83 -1.90
C VAL A 42 16.44 -5.96 -2.20
N ARG A 43 17.23 -5.61 -1.18
CA ARG A 43 18.45 -4.81 -1.36
C ARG A 43 19.58 -5.52 -2.13
N LYS A 44 19.52 -6.85 -2.27
CA LYS A 44 20.48 -7.62 -3.06
C LYS A 44 20.10 -7.69 -4.54
N CYS A 45 18.83 -7.45 -4.88
CA CYS A 45 18.36 -7.43 -6.26
C CYS A 45 18.84 -6.15 -6.98
N SER A 46 19.01 -6.23 -8.30
CA SER A 46 19.21 -5.01 -9.09
C SER A 46 17.93 -4.17 -9.06
N ALA A 47 18.05 -2.85 -9.22
CA ALA A 47 16.90 -1.94 -9.19
C ALA A 47 15.84 -2.26 -10.27
N THR A 48 16.22 -2.99 -11.31
CA THR A 48 15.36 -3.39 -12.44
C THR A 48 14.97 -4.87 -12.40
N ALA A 49 15.37 -5.65 -11.39
CA ALA A 49 14.99 -7.04 -11.21
C ALA A 49 13.56 -7.17 -10.63
N PHE A 50 12.56 -6.64 -11.33
CA PHE A 50 11.20 -6.45 -10.83
C PHE A 50 10.53 -7.74 -10.32
N TYR A 51 10.68 -8.83 -11.04
CA TYR A 51 10.09 -10.13 -10.67
C TYR A 51 10.81 -10.75 -9.45
N GLU A 52 12.13 -10.60 -9.35
CA GLU A 52 12.91 -11.09 -8.22
C GLU A 52 12.65 -10.30 -6.93
N ILE A 53 12.51 -8.97 -7.06
CA ILE A 53 12.12 -8.08 -5.95
C ILE A 53 10.79 -8.57 -5.35
N LEU A 54 9.81 -8.82 -6.22
CA LEU A 54 8.49 -9.34 -5.84
C LEU A 54 8.50 -10.83 -5.46
N ALA A 55 9.61 -11.54 -5.65
CA ALA A 55 9.75 -12.99 -5.43
C ALA A 55 8.69 -13.81 -6.19
N ILE A 56 8.51 -13.51 -7.47
CA ILE A 56 7.59 -14.18 -8.39
C ILE A 56 8.30 -14.53 -9.69
N GLU A 57 7.68 -15.41 -10.49
CA GLU A 57 8.18 -15.75 -11.82
C GLU A 57 7.76 -14.73 -12.88
N ARG A 58 8.47 -14.71 -14.01
CA ARG A 58 8.15 -13.83 -15.15
C ARG A 58 6.84 -14.19 -15.85
N THR A 59 6.34 -15.39 -15.58
CA THR A 59 5.06 -15.95 -16.04
C THR A 59 3.89 -15.57 -15.13
N ALA A 60 4.15 -14.86 -14.03
CA ALA A 60 3.12 -14.46 -13.07
C ALA A 60 2.04 -13.58 -13.73
N THR A 61 0.81 -13.83 -13.33
CA THR A 61 -0.35 -13.05 -13.73
C THR A 61 -0.39 -11.69 -13.02
N ASP A 62 -1.13 -10.73 -13.58
CA ASP A 62 -1.34 -9.41 -12.96
C ASP A 62 -1.89 -9.52 -11.52
N SER A 63 -2.78 -10.49 -11.29
CA SER A 63 -3.32 -10.76 -9.95
C SER A 63 -2.24 -11.20 -8.96
N GLU A 64 -1.30 -12.04 -9.37
CA GLU A 64 -0.18 -12.49 -8.54
C GLU A 64 0.81 -11.36 -8.27
N ILE A 65 1.10 -10.53 -9.27
CA ILE A 65 1.94 -9.33 -9.13
C ILE A 65 1.34 -8.40 -8.08
N LYS A 66 0.05 -8.05 -8.19
CA LYS A 66 -0.64 -7.18 -7.22
C LYS A 66 -0.64 -7.76 -5.81
N LYS A 67 -0.86 -9.07 -5.68
CA LYS A 67 -0.85 -9.77 -4.39
C LYS A 67 0.54 -9.75 -3.75
N ALA A 68 1.59 -10.06 -4.52
CA ALA A 68 2.97 -10.06 -4.06
C ALA A 68 3.41 -8.65 -3.63
N TYR A 69 3.10 -7.63 -4.44
CA TYR A 69 3.37 -6.23 -4.10
C TYR A 69 2.69 -5.84 -2.78
N ARG A 70 1.37 -6.05 -2.65
CA ARG A 70 0.63 -5.71 -1.42
C ARG A 70 1.25 -6.38 -0.19
N LYS A 71 1.62 -7.66 -0.30
CA LYS A 71 2.26 -8.41 0.79
C LYS A 71 3.62 -7.82 1.17
N LEU A 72 4.48 -7.56 0.18
CA LEU A 72 5.81 -7.03 0.41
C LEU A 72 5.74 -5.63 1.02
N SER A 73 4.90 -4.75 0.48
CA SER A 73 4.78 -3.38 0.97
C SER A 73 4.29 -3.38 2.42
N LEU A 74 3.23 -4.14 2.77
CA LEU A 74 2.76 -4.26 4.15
C LEU A 74 3.82 -4.77 5.12
N LEU A 75 4.72 -5.63 4.67
CA LEU A 75 5.82 -6.13 5.49
C LEU A 75 6.88 -5.06 5.75
N THR A 76 7.12 -4.16 4.79
CA THR A 76 8.23 -3.17 4.84
C THR A 76 7.78 -1.73 5.06
N HIS A 77 6.48 -1.45 5.18
CA HIS A 77 6.00 -0.09 5.42
C HIS A 77 6.51 0.42 6.79
N PRO A 78 7.08 1.64 6.84
CA PRO A 78 7.37 2.28 8.11
C PRO A 78 6.04 2.57 8.84
N GLY A 79 5.95 2.10 10.09
CA GLY A 79 4.81 2.35 10.98
C GLY A 79 4.73 3.79 11.46
#